data_AF-A0A127PW96-F1
#
_entry.id   AF-A0A127PW96-F1
#
_cell.length_a   1.000
_cell.length_b   1.000
_cell.length_c   1.000
_cell.angle_alpha   90.00
_cell.angle_beta   90.00
_cell.angle_gamma   90.00
#
_symmetry.space_group_name_H-M   'P 1'
#
loop_
_entity.id
_entity.type
_entity.pdbx_description
1 polymer ?
#
loop_
_entity_poly.entity_id
_entity_poly.type
_entity_poly.pdbx_seq_one_letter_code
_entity_poly.pdbx_strand_id
1 'polypeptide(L)'
;MSQIQEYKLKLRDDQWLQLESHLIGKPSDPGVCARNNRLFIEAILWVVSNHALWQSIPPQLGKWNATYVRFRRWTESNFWRFLAQSRIQDPELLRMLEKIADYADLYTQRKEQRLRRSMHKKLYRGEIVPSEGV
;
A
#
# COMPACT_ATOMS: atom_id res chain seq x y z
N MET A 1 -22.46 14.69 0.57
CA MET A 1 -21.16 14.95 1.22
C MET A 1 -20.97 13.86 2.26
N SER A 2 -20.23 12.82 1.92
CA SER A 2 -20.09 11.62 2.76
C SER A 2 -19.26 11.96 3.99
N GLN A 3 -19.88 11.86 5.16
CA GLN A 3 -19.23 11.95 6.46
C GLN A 3 -18.03 11.00 6.49
N ILE A 4 -16.82 11.55 6.46
CA ILE A 4 -15.58 10.78 6.64
C ILE A 4 -15.66 10.26 8.07
N GLN A 5 -15.80 8.94 8.25
CA GLN A 5 -15.82 8.33 9.57
C GLN A 5 -14.46 8.55 10.23
N GLU A 6 -14.40 9.56 11.10
CA GLU A 6 -13.22 9.94 11.85
C GLU A 6 -12.60 8.73 12.55
N TYR A 7 -11.38 8.42 12.15
CA TYR A 7 -10.32 7.97 13.05
C TYR A 7 -10.48 6.64 13.80
N LYS A 8 -11.27 5.67 13.31
CA LYS A 8 -11.46 4.41 14.04
C LYS A 8 -10.32 3.38 13.94
N LEU A 9 -9.21 3.66 13.25
CA LEU A 9 -8.14 2.65 13.00
C LEU A 9 -6.78 3.09 13.50
N LYS A 10 -6.74 3.38 14.79
CA LYS A 10 -5.48 3.45 15.54
C LYS A 10 -5.15 2.04 16.01
N LEU A 11 -3.91 1.60 15.79
CA LEU A 11 -3.47 0.30 16.32
C LEU A 11 -3.42 0.39 17.84
N ARG A 12 -3.88 -0.65 18.53
CA ARG A 12 -3.61 -0.78 19.97
C ARG A 12 -2.13 -1.11 20.19
N ASP A 13 -1.63 -0.84 21.39
CA ASP A 13 -0.21 -1.06 21.71
C ASP A 13 0.19 -2.54 21.65
N ASP A 14 -0.70 -3.45 22.09
CA ASP A 14 -0.51 -4.89 22.00
C ASP A 14 -0.47 -5.38 20.55
N GLN A 15 -1.36 -4.88 19.69
CA GLN A 15 -1.34 -5.14 18.26
C GLN A 15 -0.05 -4.62 17.62
N TRP A 16 0.38 -3.42 18.00
CA TRP A 16 1.61 -2.83 17.50
C TRP A 16 2.83 -3.67 17.85
N LEU A 17 2.97 -4.11 19.11
CA LEU A 17 4.09 -4.94 19.56
C LEU A 17 4.17 -6.26 18.78
N GLN A 18 3.01 -6.88 18.53
CA GLN A 18 2.95 -8.08 17.72
C GLN A 18 3.42 -7.82 16.29
N LEU A 19 2.90 -6.77 15.63
CA LEU A 19 3.27 -6.39 14.27
C LEU A 19 4.75 -6.00 14.15
N GLU A 20 5.25 -5.20 15.09
CA GLU A 20 6.62 -4.68 15.11
C GLU A 20 7.64 -5.81 15.09
N SER A 21 7.34 -6.95 15.71
CA SER A 21 8.21 -8.13 15.68
C SER A 21 8.48 -8.66 14.26
N HIS A 22 7.58 -8.42 13.30
CA HIS A 22 7.66 -8.88 11.91
C HIS A 22 8.21 -7.82 10.93
N LEU A 23 8.40 -6.56 11.36
CA LEU A 23 8.86 -5.49 10.49
C LEU A 23 10.40 -5.52 10.31
N ILE A 24 10.86 -5.18 9.11
CA ILE A 24 12.29 -4.96 8.77
C ILE A 24 12.61 -3.46 8.95
N GLY A 25 13.79 -3.13 9.47
CA GLY A 25 14.23 -1.74 9.71
C GLY A 25 13.74 -1.20 11.05
N LYS A 26 13.74 -2.06 12.07
CA LYS A 26 13.51 -1.68 13.47
C LYS A 26 14.60 -0.73 13.94
N PRO A 27 14.39 0.02 15.04
CA PRO A 27 15.46 0.81 15.65
C PRO A 27 16.73 0.01 15.94
N SER A 28 16.59 -1.31 16.13
CA SER A 28 17.67 -2.26 16.37
C SER A 28 18.40 -2.75 15.11
N ASP A 29 17.89 -2.46 13.91
CA ASP A 29 18.46 -2.97 12.66
C ASP A 29 19.51 -1.99 12.09
N PRO A 30 20.65 -2.47 11.55
CA PRO A 30 21.62 -1.59 10.90
C PRO A 30 21.03 -0.93 9.65
N GLY A 31 20.99 0.41 9.62
CA GLY A 31 20.51 1.19 8.47
C GLY A 31 19.67 2.41 8.87
N VAL A 32 18.99 3.02 7.89
CA VAL A 32 18.10 4.17 8.16
C VAL A 32 16.86 3.69 8.90
N CYS A 33 16.80 3.94 10.20
CA CYS A 33 15.60 3.75 11.01
C CYS A 33 14.44 4.50 10.37
N ALA A 34 13.38 3.77 10.02
CA ALA A 34 12.19 4.39 9.50
C ALA A 34 11.54 5.23 10.61
N ARG A 35 11.53 6.55 10.38
CA ARG A 35 11.32 7.60 11.40
C ARG A 35 10.04 7.48 12.24
N ASN A 36 9.07 6.63 11.86
CA ASN A 36 7.93 6.14 12.67
C ASN A 36 7.18 5.03 11.90
N ASN A 37 7.47 3.75 12.16
CA ASN A 37 6.79 2.63 11.48
C ASN A 37 5.30 2.55 11.83
N ARG A 38 4.94 2.80 13.08
CA ARG A 38 3.54 2.77 13.53
C ARG A 38 2.67 3.77 12.79
N LEU A 39 3.13 5.02 12.77
CA LEU A 39 2.42 6.11 12.09
C LEU A 39 2.23 5.82 10.60
N PHE A 40 3.22 5.21 9.96
CA PHE A 40 3.14 4.77 8.57
C PHE A 40 2.06 3.71 8.34
N ILE A 41 2.00 2.68 9.19
CA ILE A 41 0.96 1.63 9.07
C ILE A 41 -0.43 2.22 9.35
N GLU A 42 -0.57 3.05 10.38
CA GLU A 42 -1.83 3.73 10.70
C GLU A 42 -2.30 4.63 9.55
N ALA A 43 -1.38 5.34 8.88
CA ALA A 43 -1.70 6.12 7.68
C ALA A 43 -2.29 5.25 6.55
N ILE A 44 -1.73 4.05 6.34
CA ILE A 44 -2.23 3.13 5.31
C ILE A 44 -3.59 2.55 5.71
N LEU A 45 -3.75 2.15 6.97
CA LEU A 45 -5.04 1.66 7.48
C LEU A 45 -6.15 2.68 7.28
N TRP A 46 -5.85 3.96 7.53
CA TRP A 46 -6.77 5.06 7.27
C TRP A 46 -7.15 5.14 5.78
N VAL A 47 -6.19 5.09 4.86
CA VAL A 47 -6.47 5.12 3.41
C VAL A 47 -7.32 3.94 2.97
N VAL A 48 -6.91 2.72 3.34
CA VAL A 48 -7.54 1.47 2.91
C VAL A 48 -8.98 1.39 3.42
N SER A 49 -9.21 1.79 4.67
CA SER A 49 -10.51 1.60 5.30
C SER A 49 -11.53 2.69 4.97
N ASN A 50 -11.06 3.89 4.64
CA ASN A 50 -11.92 4.96 4.14
C ASN A 50 -12.05 4.95 2.62
N HIS A 51 -11.35 4.04 1.92
CA HIS A 51 -11.20 4.07 0.46
C HIS A 51 -10.79 5.45 -0.07
N ALA A 52 -9.98 6.16 0.72
CA ALA A 52 -9.67 7.56 0.50
C ALA A 52 -8.56 7.73 -0.54
N LEU A 53 -8.46 8.94 -1.09
CA LEU A 53 -7.32 9.32 -1.91
C LEU A 53 -6.09 9.49 -1.02
N TRP A 54 -4.92 9.10 -1.52
CA TRP A 54 -3.64 9.31 -0.82
C TRP A 54 -3.43 10.77 -0.41
N GLN A 55 -3.83 11.72 -1.27
CA GLN A 55 -3.70 13.16 -1.01
C GLN A 55 -4.55 13.64 0.18
N SER A 56 -5.55 12.86 0.58
CA SER A 56 -6.45 13.18 1.70
C SER A 56 -5.94 12.67 3.05
N ILE A 57 -4.75 12.06 3.10
CA ILE A 57 -4.16 11.62 4.37
C ILE A 57 -4.04 12.82 5.33
N PRO A 58 -4.57 12.70 6.56
CA PRO A 58 -4.41 13.72 7.60
C PRO A 58 -2.92 14.03 7.87
N PRO A 59 -2.51 15.31 7.96
CA PRO A 59 -1.10 15.67 8.20
C PRO A 59 -0.49 15.05 9.47
N GLN A 60 -1.33 14.73 10.46
CA GLN A 60 -0.92 14.08 11.72
C GLN A 60 -0.38 12.66 11.49
N LEU A 61 -0.83 11.98 10.43
CA LEU A 61 -0.36 10.65 10.02
C LEU A 61 0.89 10.72 9.11
N GLY A 62 1.36 11.94 8.80
CA GLY A 62 2.56 12.19 8.02
C GLY A 62 2.27 12.67 6.59
N LYS A 63 3.35 12.87 5.83
CA LYS A 63 3.28 13.39 4.47
C LYS A 63 2.80 12.31 3.50
N TRP A 64 1.66 12.54 2.84
CA TRP A 64 1.05 11.57 1.94
C TRP A 64 2.01 11.00 0.88
N ASN A 65 2.88 11.83 0.29
CA ASN A 65 3.79 11.39 -0.77
C ASN A 65 4.85 10.41 -0.24
N ALA A 66 5.38 10.67 0.97
CA ALA A 66 6.34 9.78 1.60
C ALA A 66 5.70 8.44 1.98
N THR A 67 4.49 8.48 2.54
CA THR A 67 3.69 7.28 2.85
C THR A 67 3.40 6.48 1.58
N TYR A 68 2.94 7.13 0.52
CA TYR A 68 2.63 6.46 -0.75
C TYR A 68 3.85 5.80 -1.38
N VAL A 69 4.99 6.50 -1.46
CA VAL A 69 6.23 5.95 -2.04
C VAL A 69 6.69 4.72 -1.25
N ARG A 70 6.61 4.77 0.08
CA ARG A 70 6.98 3.63 0.93
C ARG A 70 5.99 2.47 0.78
N PHE A 71 4.69 2.74 0.78
CA PHE A 71 3.65 1.75 0.51
C PHE A 71 3.93 1.03 -0.81
N ARG A 72 4.18 1.78 -1.88
CA ARG A 72 4.49 1.23 -3.20
C ARG A 72 5.72 0.32 -3.17
N ARG A 73 6.80 0.72 -2.49
CA ARG A 73 8.01 -0.12 -2.37
C ARG A 73 7.71 -1.45 -1.68
N TRP A 74 6.94 -1.43 -0.60
CA TRP A 74 6.52 -2.64 0.12
C TRP A 74 5.58 -3.52 -0.70
N THR A 75 4.71 -2.91 -1.51
CA THR A 75 3.86 -3.63 -2.48
C THR A 75 4.71 -4.30 -3.55
N GLU A 76 5.67 -3.59 -4.14
CA GLU A 76 6.56 -4.15 -5.17
C GLU A 76 7.47 -5.27 -4.63
N SER A 77 7.77 -5.27 -3.32
CA SER A 77 8.50 -6.35 -2.65
C SER A 77 7.62 -7.46 -2.05
N ASN A 78 6.32 -7.46 -2.36
CA ASN A 78 5.32 -8.41 -1.84
C ASN A 78 5.21 -8.50 -0.29
N PHE A 79 5.66 -7.46 0.40
CA PHE A 79 5.80 -7.48 1.86
C PHE A 79 4.45 -7.48 2.58
N TRP A 80 3.42 -6.87 2.00
CA TRP A 80 2.07 -6.86 2.59
C TRP A 80 1.46 -8.27 2.69
N ARG A 81 1.66 -9.11 1.66
CA ARG A 81 1.22 -10.51 1.70
C ARG A 81 2.02 -11.33 2.70
N PHE A 82 3.34 -11.09 2.80
CA PHE A 82 4.15 -11.68 3.85
C PHE A 82 3.63 -11.34 5.27
N LEU A 83 3.27 -10.09 5.52
CA LEU A 83 2.70 -9.67 6.81
C LEU A 83 1.34 -10.34 7.07
N ALA A 84 0.46 -10.41 6.07
CA ALA A 84 -0.84 -11.08 6.21
C ALA A 84 -0.72 -12.61 6.42
N GLN A 85 0.38 -13.22 5.99
CA GLN A 85 0.68 -14.65 6.19
C GLN A 85 1.53 -14.93 7.43
N SER A 86 1.97 -13.87 8.13
CA SER A 86 2.75 -14.00 9.36
C SER A 86 1.90 -14.55 10.50
N ARG A 87 2.55 -15.13 11.51
CA ARG A 87 1.88 -15.75 12.67
C ARG A 87 1.34 -14.71 13.66
N ILE A 88 0.46 -13.83 13.20
CA ILE A 88 -0.28 -12.85 13.97
C ILE A 88 -1.41 -13.58 14.72
N GLN A 89 -1.48 -13.39 16.03
CA GLN A 89 -2.49 -14.06 16.87
C GLN A 89 -3.76 -13.21 17.05
N ASP A 90 -3.64 -11.89 16.97
CA ASP A 90 -4.79 -10.99 17.07
C ASP A 90 -5.61 -11.01 15.76
N PRO A 91 -6.87 -11.47 15.79
CA PRO A 91 -7.67 -11.65 14.58
C PRO A 91 -8.06 -10.31 13.94
N GLU A 92 -8.18 -9.25 14.74
CA GLU A 92 -8.51 -7.92 14.22
C GLU A 92 -7.34 -7.34 13.43
N LEU A 93 -6.13 -7.45 13.98
CA LEU A 93 -4.88 -7.07 13.34
C LEU A 93 -4.66 -7.85 12.04
N LEU A 94 -4.88 -9.17 12.06
CA LEU A 94 -4.78 -10.00 10.86
C LEU A 94 -5.71 -9.48 9.75
N ARG A 95 -6.98 -9.24 10.07
CA ARG A 95 -7.97 -8.69 9.12
C ARG A 95 -7.56 -7.31 8.61
N MET A 96 -6.95 -6.47 9.45
CA MET A 96 -6.42 -5.17 9.03
C MET A 96 -5.27 -5.33 8.01
N LEU A 97 -4.34 -6.27 8.24
CA LEU A 97 -3.24 -6.56 7.33
C LEU A 97 -3.72 -7.19 6.01
N GLU A 98 -4.70 -8.09 6.06
CA GLU A 98 -5.34 -8.66 4.87
C GLU A 98 -5.94 -7.58 3.98
N LYS A 99 -6.67 -6.63 4.55
CA LYS A 99 -7.22 -5.48 3.80
C LYS A 99 -6.13 -4.67 3.11
N ILE A 100 -4.99 -4.45 3.77
CA ILE A 100 -3.86 -3.76 3.16
C ILE A 100 -3.29 -4.58 2.00
N ALA A 101 -3.14 -5.89 2.18
CA ALA A 101 -2.62 -6.79 1.16
C ALA A 101 -3.54 -6.85 -0.07
N ASP A 102 -4.86 -6.95 0.13
CA ASP A 102 -5.84 -6.92 -0.97
C ASP A 102 -5.80 -5.58 -1.73
N TYR A 103 -5.65 -4.48 -0.99
CA TYR A 103 -5.50 -3.16 -1.59
C TYR A 103 -4.19 -3.03 -2.39
N ALA A 104 -3.10 -3.62 -1.89
CA ALA A 104 -1.82 -3.68 -2.58
C ALA A 104 -1.89 -4.51 -3.87
N ASP A 105 -2.57 -5.64 -3.86
CA ASP A 105 -2.77 -6.47 -5.06
C ASP A 105 -3.61 -5.75 -6.11
N LEU A 106 -4.69 -5.09 -5.69
CA LEU A 106 -5.51 -4.27 -6.59
C LEU A 106 -4.69 -3.13 -7.22
N TYR A 107 -3.78 -2.52 -6.45
CA TYR A 107 -2.86 -1.52 -6.97
C TYR A 107 -1.95 -2.09 -8.06
N THR A 108 -1.33 -3.25 -7.81
CA THR A 108 -0.46 -3.95 -8.77
C THR A 108 -1.23 -4.29 -10.05
N GLN A 109 -2.42 -4.90 -9.93
CA GLN A 109 -3.27 -5.24 -11.07
C GLN A 109 -3.64 -4.01 -11.89
N ARG A 110 -4.02 -2.89 -11.26
CA ARG A 110 -4.37 -1.64 -11.98
C ARG A 110 -3.16 -1.07 -12.72
N LYS A 111 -1.97 -1.14 -12.13
CA LYS A 111 -0.71 -0.72 -12.77
C LYS A 111 -0.44 -1.58 -14.01
N GLU A 112 -0.54 -2.90 -13.88
CA GLU A 112 -0.34 -3.85 -14.97
C GLU A 112 -1.39 -3.69 -16.08
N GLN A 113 -2.67 -3.53 -15.73
CA GLN A 113 -3.73 -3.28 -16.70
C GLN A 113 -3.50 -2.00 -17.50
N ARG A 114 -3.04 -0.91 -16.86
CA ARG A 114 -2.69 0.33 -17.57
C ARG A 114 -1.52 0.13 -18.53
N LEU A 115 -0.49 -0.59 -18.10
CA LEU A 115 0.64 -0.94 -18.96
C LEU A 115 0.17 -1.80 -20.14
N ARG A 116 -0.64 -2.83 -19.88
CA ARG A 116 -1.22 -3.71 -20.90
C ARG A 116 -2.08 -2.93 -21.90
N ARG A 117 -2.96 -2.05 -21.45
CA ARG A 117 -3.78 -1.18 -22.31
C ARG A 117 -2.93 -0.24 -23.15
N SER A 118 -1.90 0.35 -22.56
CA SER A 118 -0.93 1.19 -23.28
C SER A 118 -0.19 0.39 -24.36
N MET A 119 0.28 -0.82 -24.04
CA MET A 119 0.92 -1.73 -24.99
C MET A 119 -0.03 -2.15 -26.12
N HIS A 120 -1.25 -2.57 -25.81
CA HIS A 120 -2.25 -2.94 -26.82
C HIS A 120 -2.57 -1.74 -27.72
N LYS A 121 -2.74 -0.54 -27.18
CA LYS A 121 -2.94 0.69 -27.97
C LYS A 121 -1.78 0.97 -28.92
N LYS A 122 -0.52 0.70 -28.52
CA LYS A 122 0.65 0.84 -29.39
C LYS A 122 0.66 -0.20 -30.51
N LEU A 123 0.33 -1.46 -30.21
CA LEU A 123 0.23 -2.54 -31.21
C LEU A 123 -0.84 -2.19 -32.27
N TYR A 124 -2.07 -1.89 -31.84
CA TYR A 124 -3.15 -1.47 -32.76
C TYR A 124 -2.77 -0.24 -33.59
N ARG A 125 -2.09 0.75 -33.01
CA ARG A 125 -1.65 1.94 -33.76
C ARG A 125 -0.56 1.62 -34.78
N GLY A 126 0.33 0.66 -34.49
CA GLY A 126 1.40 0.23 -35.39
C GLY A 126 0.87 -0.62 -36.56
N GLU A 127 -0.16 -1.42 -36.34
CA GLU A 127 -0.82 -2.24 -37.37
C GLU A 127 -1.67 -1.41 -38.35
N ILE A 128 -2.15 -0.23 -37.94
CA ILE A 128 -3.03 0.63 -38.77
C ILE A 128 -2.22 1.55 -39.71
N VAL A 129 -0.90 1.66 -39.58
CA VAL A 129 -0.07 2.32 -40.60
C VAL A 129 0.22 1.28 -41.69
N PRO A 130 -0.44 1.32 -42.86
CA PRO A 130 -0.12 0.37 -43.93
C PRO A 130 1.31 0.65 -44.37
N SER A 131 2.04 -0.40 -44.70
CA SER A 131 3.25 -0.31 -45.51
C SER A 131 2.90 0.30 -46.87
N GLU A 132 2.83 1.62 -46.96
CA GLU A 132 2.87 2.33 -48.23
C GLU A 132 4.32 2.42 -48.69
N GLY A 133 4.59 1.70 -49.79
CA GLY A 133 5.72 1.93 -50.69
C GLY A 133 6.93 1.02 -50.49
N VAL A 134 7.03 -0.04 -51.31
CA VAL A 134 7.94 -0.09 -52.48
C VAL A 134 7.27 -0.95 -53.56
#